data_AF-A0A5C4XD31-F1
#
_entry.id   AF-A0A5C4XD31-F1
#
_cell.length_a   1.000
_cell.length_b   1.000
_cell.length_c   1.000
_cell.angle_alpha   90.00
_cell.angle_beta   90.00
_cell.angle_gamma   90.00
#
_symmetry.space_group_name_H-M   'P 1'
#
loop_
_entity.id
_entity.type
_entity.pdbx_description
1 polymer ?
#
loop_
_entity_poly.entity_id
_entity_poly.type
_entity_poly.pdbx_seq_one_letter_code
_entity_poly.pdbx_strand_id
1 'polypeptide(L)' 'MGRKLTRVYTVLVEGMSSGLAGHDLYRFVTQSCDVFSHKRLCRAAILAMSDPRTTDREALEGVYMIATDQRLRSAH' A
#
# COMPACT_ATOMS: atom_id res chain seq x y z
N MET A 1 14.33 4.45 5.12
CA MET A 1 13.58 3.27 4.62
C MET A 1 14.51 2.37 3.81
N GLY A 2 14.33 1.04 3.84
CA GLY A 2 15.06 0.14 2.94
C GLY A 2 14.54 0.23 1.51
N ARG A 3 15.41 0.05 0.50
CA ARG A 3 15.09 0.26 -0.93
C ARG A 3 13.79 -0.42 -1.40
N LYS A 4 13.54 -1.66 -0.98
CA LYS A 4 12.31 -2.40 -1.33
C LYS A 4 11.04 -1.77 -0.76
N LEU A 5 11.10 -1.26 0.47
CA LEU A 5 9.96 -0.57 1.09
C LEU A 5 9.72 0.77 0.41
N THR A 6 10.78 1.50 0.08
CA THR A 6 10.69 2.74 -0.70
C THR A 6 10.03 2.49 -2.05
N ARG A 7 10.39 1.41 -2.75
CA ARG A 7 9.76 1.06 -4.03
C ARG A 7 8.26 0.82 -3.91
N VAL A 8 7.83 0.03 -2.92
CA VAL A 8 6.39 -0.21 -2.67
C VAL A 8 5.67 1.09 -2.30
N TYR A 9 6.29 1.94 -1.48
CA TYR A 9 5.73 3.25 -1.13
C TYR A 9 5.55 4.15 -2.35
N THR A 10 6.54 4.25 -3.23
CA THR A 10 6.45 5.07 -4.45
C THR A 10 5.31 4.60 -5.35
N VAL A 11 5.21 3.28 -5.60
CA VAL A 11 4.11 2.71 -6.40
C VAL A 11 2.76 2.94 -5.73
N LEU A 12 2.67 2.82 -4.40
CA LEU A 12 1.45 3.11 -3.66
C LEU A 12 1.00 4.57 -3.87
N VAL A 13 1.91 5.53 -3.73
CA VAL A 13 1.62 6.95 -3.94
C VAL A 13 1.21 7.23 -5.39
N GLU A 14 1.87 6.63 -6.37
CA GLU A 14 1.53 6.76 -7.79
C GLU A 14 0.11 6.26 -8.09
N GLY A 15 -0.29 5.11 -7.52
CA GLY A 15 -1.64 4.60 -7.66
C GLY A 15 -2.69 5.54 -7.05
N MET A 16 -2.42 6.09 -5.87
CA MET A 16 -3.30 7.08 -5.24
C MET A 16 -3.38 8.38 -6.05
N SER A 17 -2.27 8.89 -6.57
CA SER A 17 -2.25 10.06 -7.45
C SER A 17 -3.02 9.84 -8.75
N SER A 18 -3.23 8.58 -9.14
CA SER A 18 -4.06 8.18 -10.28
C SER A 18 -5.54 7.99 -9.90
N GLY A 19 -5.92 8.28 -8.64
CA GLY A 19 -7.30 8.15 -8.14
C GLY A 19 -7.70 6.72 -7.78
N LEU A 20 -6.75 5.78 -7.67
CA LEU A 20 -7.06 4.40 -7.29
C LEU A 20 -7.24 4.28 -5.77
N ALA A 21 -8.23 3.48 -5.35
CA ALA A 21 -8.49 3.18 -3.95
C ALA A 21 -8.84 1.69 -3.74
N GLY A 22 -8.88 1.24 -2.48
CA GLY A 22 -9.36 -0.09 -2.10
C GLY A 22 -8.70 -1.23 -2.89
N HIS A 23 -9.53 -2.09 -3.50
CA HIS A 23 -9.06 -3.25 -4.25
C HIS A 23 -8.30 -2.90 -5.54
N ASP A 24 -8.66 -1.80 -6.21
CA ASP A 24 -7.97 -1.39 -7.44
C ASP A 24 -6.57 -0.86 -7.13
N LEU A 25 -6.42 -0.09 -6.05
CA LEU A 25 -5.10 0.32 -5.57
C LEU A 25 -4.26 -0.88 -5.12
N TYR A 26 -4.87 -1.82 -4.41
CA TYR A 26 -4.20 -3.07 -4.01
C TYR A 26 -3.70 -3.87 -5.22
N ARG A 27 -4.56 -4.03 -6.24
CA ARG A 27 -4.23 -4.74 -7.48
C ARG A 27 -3.13 -4.02 -8.27
N PHE A 28 -3.21 -2.70 -8.35
CA PHE A 28 -2.17 -1.90 -8.98
C PHE A 28 -0.81 -2.10 -8.31
N VAL A 29 -0.73 -1.98 -6.98
CA VAL A 29 0.55 -2.12 -6.27
C VAL A 29 1.13 -3.54 -6.39
N THR A 30 0.26 -4.56 -6.35
CA THR A 30 0.69 -5.97 -6.52
C THR A 30 1.19 -6.26 -7.92
N GLN A 31 0.58 -5.67 -8.96
CA GLN A 31 0.98 -5.86 -10.36
C GLN A 31 2.20 -5.01 -10.75
N SER A 32 2.34 -3.82 -10.16
CA SER A 32 3.37 -2.83 -10.54
C SER A 32 4.66 -2.92 -9.71
N CYS A 33 4.73 -3.81 -8.72
CA CYS A 33 5.87 -3.92 -7.81
C CYS A 33 6.37 -5.37 -7.66
N ASP A 34 7.48 -5.71 -8.32
CA ASP A 34 8.15 -7.01 -8.25
C ASP A 34 8.61 -7.38 -6.82
N VAL A 35 8.97 -6.38 -6.02
CA VAL A 35 9.39 -6.53 -4.63
C VAL A 35 8.23 -6.50 -3.63
N PHE A 36 6.98 -6.64 -4.10
CA PHE A 36 5.79 -6.62 -3.27
C PHE A 36 5.84 -7.64 -2.12
N SER A 37 5.25 -7.27 -0.98
CA SER A 37 4.75 -8.21 0.01
C SER A 37 3.69 -7.54 0.88
N HIS A 38 2.73 -8.30 1.41
CA HIS A 38 1.71 -7.75 2.33
C HIS A 38 2.33 -6.96 3.48
N LYS A 39 3.41 -7.48 4.09
CA LYS A 39 4.15 -6.77 5.16
C LYS A 39 4.70 -5.41 4.71
N ARG A 40 5.22 -5.30 3.47
CA ARG A 40 5.74 -4.04 2.93
C ARG A 40 4.61 -3.07 2.60
N LEU A 41 3.51 -3.57 2.03
CA LEU A 41 2.34 -2.75 1.73
C LEU A 41 1.73 -2.17 3.01
N CYS A 42 1.54 -2.97 4.07
CA CYS A 42 1.09 -2.48 5.37
C CYS A 42 2.01 -1.35 5.89
N ARG A 43 3.33 -1.55 5.84
CA ARG A 43 4.30 -0.52 6.28
C ARG A 43 4.27 0.73 5.40
N ALA A 44 4.14 0.57 4.08
CA ALA A 44 4.05 1.69 3.14
C ALA A 44 2.78 2.51 3.38
N ALA A 45 1.64 1.85 3.59
CA ALA A 45 0.38 2.52 3.90
C ALA A 45 0.46 3.29 5.23
N ILE A 46 1.02 2.69 6.30
CA ILE A 46 1.24 3.39 7.58
C ILE A 46 2.13 4.62 7.40
N LEU A 47 3.21 4.50 6.61
CA LEU A 47 4.09 5.63 6.33
C LEU A 47 3.37 6.74 5.57
N ALA A 48 2.57 6.40 4.57
CA ALA A 48 1.79 7.37 3.80
C ALA A 48 0.71 8.05 4.67
N MET A 49 0.07 7.31 5.58
CA MET A 49 -0.89 7.87 6.55
C MET A 49 -0.23 8.82 7.55
N SER A 50 1.07 8.67 7.78
CA SER A 50 1.85 9.53 8.67
C SER A 50 2.45 10.74 7.94
N ASP A 51 2.38 10.81 6.60
CA ASP A 51 2.85 11.97 5.85
C ASP A 51 1.76 13.06 5.88
N PRO A 52 2.04 14.24 6.46
CA PRO A 52 1.06 15.33 6.58
C PRO A 52 0.61 15.90 5.23
N ARG A 53 1.29 15.54 4.12
CA ARG A 53 0.91 15.95 2.76
C ARG A 53 -0.08 14.99 2.11
N THR A 54 -0.41 13.87 2.73
CA THR A 54 -1.35 12.92 2.16
C THR A 54 -2.79 13.37 2.42
N THR A 55 -3.51 13.66 1.34
CA THR A 55 -4.90 14.13 1.39
C THR A 55 -5.92 13.00 1.42
N ASP A 56 -5.54 11.79 1.01
CA ASP A 56 -6.48 10.69 0.77
C ASP A 56 -6.31 9.54 1.77
N ARG A 57 -6.73 9.82 3.01
CA ARG A 57 -6.57 8.89 4.13
C ARG A 57 -7.44 7.65 4.01
N GLU A 58 -8.66 7.78 3.46
CA GLU A 58 -9.59 6.67 3.28
C GLU A 58 -9.03 5.62 2.30
N ALA A 59 -8.43 6.07 1.20
CA ALA A 59 -7.77 5.17 0.24
C ALA A 59 -6.63 4.36 0.90
N LEU A 60 -5.86 4.99 1.78
CA LEU A 60 -4.78 4.36 2.53
C LEU A 60 -5.27 3.37 3.59
N GLU A 61 -6.35 3.72 4.31
CA GLU A 61 -6.96 2.82 5.29
C GLU A 61 -7.55 1.59 4.59
N GLY A 62 -8.21 1.78 3.43
CA GLY A 62 -8.75 0.70 2.62
C GLY A 62 -7.68 -0.28 2.14
N VAL A 63 -6.58 0.21 1.56
CA VAL A 63 -5.49 -0.67 1.09
C VAL A 63 -4.75 -1.34 2.27
N TYR A 64 -4.63 -0.66 3.41
CA TYR A 64 -4.05 -1.22 4.62
C TYR A 64 -4.89 -2.37 5.19
N MET A 65 -6.22 -2.20 5.22
CA MET A 65 -7.15 -3.23 5.67
C MET A 65 -7.05 -4.49 4.80
N ILE A 66 -7.06 -4.32 3.47
CA ILE A 66 -6.92 -5.44 2.52
C ILE A 66 -5.58 -6.17 2.74
N ALA A 67 -4.47 -5.43 2.82
CA ALA A 67 -3.15 -6.03 3.03
C ALA A 67 -3.04 -6.77 4.37
N THR A 68 -3.72 -6.29 5.41
CA THR A 68 -3.74 -6.91 6.74
C THR A 68 -4.55 -8.20 6.73
N ASP A 69 -5.75 -8.20 6.13
CA ASP A 69 -6.58 -9.40 5.97
C ASP A 69 -5.83 -10.51 5.20
N GLN A 70 -5.21 -10.16 4.07
CA GLN A 70 -4.41 -11.12 3.28
C GLN A 70 -3.23 -11.70 4.07
N ARG A 71 -2.60 -10.88 4.92
CA ARG A 71 -1.52 -11.34 5.79
C ARG A 71 -2.00 -12.32 6.86
N LEU A 72 -3.18 -12.09 7.45
CA LEU A 72 -3.77 -13.00 8.43
C LEU A 72 -4.17 -14.34 7.79
N ARG A 73 -4.75 -14.30 6.59
CA ARG A 73 -5.10 -15.52 5.83
C ARG A 73 -3.89 -16.37 5.46
N SER A 74 -2.78 -15.73 5.10
CA SER A 74 -1.54 -16.41 4.69
C SER A 74 -0.73 -16.99 5.86
N ALA A 75 -1.17 -16.77 7.10
CA ALA A 75 -0.50 -17.23 8.33
C ALA A 75 -1.11 -18.52 8.92
N HIS A 76 -2.14 -19.07 8.28
CA HIS A 76 -2.70 -20.40 8.51
C HIS A 76 -2.25 -21.35 7.41
#